data_AF-A0A3S3LVS4-F1
#
_entry.id   AF-A0A3S3LVS4-F1
#
_cell.length_a   1.000
_cell.length_b   1.000
_cell.length_c   1.000
_cell.angle_alpha   90.00
_cell.angle_beta   90.00
_cell.angle_gamma   90.00
#
_symmetry.space_group_name_H-M   'P 1'
#
loop_
_entity.id
_entity.type
_entity.pdbx_description
1 polymer ?
#
loop_
_entity_poly.entity_id
_entity_poly.type
_entity_poly.pdbx_seq_one_letter_code
_entity_poly.pdbx_strand_id
1 'polypeptide(L)'
;MAPGAASDPDVDTAGHGAKAPEAAAFDGLGPLIRDLDWDEDQRLADWLAVVDQVKNLPAVFLAAIAWEAWQDIEPLQHQRWLGNLLVAAMLRQRGKVGSHLFCLNAGLRLIARERRKSPTRTIRLLAVLDGFAEAASAGLKELDRLALTKSQVERRLRNRRKNSSLPALIELVLARPGSWSFRTRWRRRSR
;
A
#
# COMPACT_ATOMS: atom_id res chain seq x y z
N MET A 1 52.13 49.42 23.42
CA MET A 1 51.83 48.41 22.39
C MET A 1 50.45 47.84 22.68
N ALA A 2 49.49 48.15 21.78
CA ALA A 2 48.06 47.76 21.66
C ALA A 2 47.22 49.02 21.34
N PRO A 3 46.12 48.93 20.57
CA PRO A 3 45.97 48.38 19.20
C PRO A 3 45.32 49.40 18.22
N GLY A 4 45.44 49.19 16.91
CA GLY A 4 44.69 49.90 15.84
C GLY A 4 43.36 49.20 15.54
N ALA A 5 42.25 49.95 15.38
CA ALA A 5 41.62 50.39 14.12
C ALA A 5 40.86 49.25 13.39
N ALA A 6 39.67 49.37 12.80
CA ALA A 6 38.72 50.44 12.48
C ALA A 6 37.38 49.74 12.09
N SER A 7 36.19 50.28 12.46
CA SER A 7 35.22 50.96 11.56
C SER A 7 34.22 50.07 10.78
N ASP A 8 32.95 50.27 11.14
CA ASP A 8 31.60 49.98 10.56
C ASP A 8 31.39 50.42 9.07
N PRO A 9 30.18 50.38 8.42
CA PRO A 9 28.92 49.61 8.59
C PRO A 9 28.19 49.20 7.26
N ASP A 10 27.00 48.59 7.41
CA ASP A 10 25.75 48.67 6.61
C ASP A 10 25.55 47.85 5.32
N VAL A 11 24.36 47.21 5.21
CA VAL A 11 23.30 47.48 4.21
C VAL A 11 22.22 46.37 4.25
N ASP A 12 21.00 46.80 4.54
CA ASP A 12 19.71 46.13 4.47
C ASP A 12 19.31 45.76 3.01
N THR A 13 18.60 44.64 2.79
CA THR A 13 17.59 44.53 1.71
C THR A 13 16.75 43.25 1.82
N ALA A 14 15.44 43.47 1.91
CA ALA A 14 14.38 42.48 1.93
C ALA A 14 14.22 41.70 0.60
N GLY A 15 13.84 40.42 0.71
CA GLY A 15 13.38 39.59 -0.41
C GLY A 15 12.25 38.66 0.03
N HIS A 16 11.01 39.05 -0.26
CA HIS A 16 9.81 38.23 -0.12
C HIS A 16 9.91 36.93 -0.93
N GLY A 17 9.82 35.78 -0.26
CA GLY A 17 9.61 34.47 -0.87
C GLY A 17 8.34 33.82 -0.31
N ALA A 18 7.30 33.76 -1.14
CA ALA A 18 5.95 33.31 -0.80
C ALA A 18 5.91 31.93 -0.13
N LYS A 19 5.19 31.83 1.00
CA LYS A 19 4.75 30.54 1.56
C LYS A 19 3.83 29.84 0.56
N ALA A 20 4.34 28.77 -0.06
CA ALA A 20 3.51 27.78 -0.75
C ALA A 20 2.63 27.04 0.27
N PRO A 21 1.41 26.62 -0.10
CA PRO A 21 0.41 26.15 0.84
C PRO A 21 0.86 24.83 1.44
N GLU A 22 0.83 24.79 2.77
CA GLU A 22 0.92 23.61 3.61
C GLU A 22 -0.06 22.56 3.08
N ALA A 23 0.48 21.60 2.34
CA ALA A 23 -0.23 20.40 1.95
C ALA A 23 -0.54 19.68 3.26
N ALA A 24 -1.79 19.83 3.72
CA ALA A 24 -2.37 19.21 4.89
C ALA A 24 -1.72 17.85 5.16
N ALA A 25 -0.77 17.85 6.09
CA ALA A 25 -0.23 16.65 6.66
C ALA A 25 -1.41 15.87 7.22
N PHE A 26 -1.36 14.56 7.06
CA PHE A 26 -2.37 13.63 7.54
C PHE A 26 -2.30 13.63 9.08
N ASP A 27 -2.92 14.64 9.70
CA ASP A 27 -2.82 14.99 11.12
C ASP A 27 -3.79 14.13 11.95
N GLY A 28 -3.64 12.80 11.82
CA GLY A 28 -4.49 11.79 12.44
C GLY A 28 -3.76 10.81 13.35
N LEU A 29 -2.45 10.99 13.56
CA LEU A 29 -1.68 10.20 14.51
C LEU A 29 -1.24 11.15 15.61
N GLY A 30 -1.89 11.05 16.78
CA GLY A 30 -1.46 11.75 17.99
C GLY A 30 0.02 11.49 18.30
N PRO A 31 0.64 12.24 19.24
CA PRO A 31 2.09 12.25 19.41
C PRO A 31 2.61 10.82 19.59
N LEU A 32 3.20 10.28 18.52
CA LEU A 32 3.83 8.97 18.49
C LEU A 32 5.07 9.11 19.37
N ILE A 33 4.92 8.80 20.65
CA ILE A 33 6.07 8.67 21.54
C ILE A 33 6.90 7.52 20.98
N ARG A 34 7.98 7.89 20.28
CA ARG A 34 8.97 6.92 19.86
C ARG A 34 9.69 6.43 21.10
N ASP A 35 9.83 5.12 21.19
CA ASP A 35 10.61 4.54 22.27
C ASP A 35 12.08 4.76 21.88
N LEU A 36 12.81 5.53 22.67
CA LEU A 36 14.17 5.97 22.35
C LEU A 36 15.15 4.79 22.36
N ASP A 37 14.81 3.69 23.04
CA ASP A 37 15.60 2.47 23.07
C ASP A 37 15.25 1.51 21.91
N TRP A 38 14.39 1.93 20.98
CA TRP A 38 13.99 1.12 19.83
C TRP A 38 15.01 1.18 18.70
N ASP A 39 15.91 0.19 18.68
CA ASP A 39 16.88 0.03 17.60
C ASP A 39 16.22 -0.55 16.32
N GLU A 40 15.73 0.34 15.45
CA GLU A 40 15.10 -0.04 14.16
C GLU A 40 16.12 -0.71 13.21
N ASP A 41 17.37 -0.27 13.22
CA ASP A 41 18.40 -0.75 12.29
C ASP A 41 18.77 -2.20 12.62
N GLN A 42 19.01 -2.51 13.90
CA GLN A 42 19.31 -3.88 14.32
C GLN A 42 18.11 -4.81 14.08
N ARG A 43 16.90 -4.39 14.43
CA ARG A 43 15.70 -5.21 14.20
C ARG A 43 15.42 -5.43 12.72
N LEU A 44 15.67 -4.44 11.88
CA LEU A 44 15.56 -4.59 10.43
C LEU A 44 16.62 -5.56 9.90
N ALA A 45 17.85 -5.48 10.39
CA ALA A 45 18.91 -6.43 10.06
C ALA A 45 18.53 -7.86 10.47
N ASP A 46 17.95 -8.04 11.66
CA ASP A 46 17.47 -9.35 12.14
C ASP A 46 16.37 -9.91 11.23
N TRP A 47 15.41 -9.06 10.83
CA TRP A 47 14.36 -9.48 9.90
C TRP A 47 14.90 -9.84 8.52
N LEU A 48 15.85 -9.05 7.98
CA LEU A 48 16.52 -9.35 6.72
C LEU A 48 17.32 -10.66 6.79
N ALA A 49 17.95 -10.96 7.93
CA ALA A 49 18.64 -12.22 8.15
C ALA A 49 17.67 -13.41 8.08
N VAL A 50 16.46 -13.30 8.66
CA VAL A 50 15.42 -14.33 8.53
C VAL A 50 15.02 -14.52 7.07
N VAL A 51 14.79 -13.42 6.32
CA VAL A 51 14.43 -13.47 4.90
C VAL A 51 15.53 -14.15 4.07
N ASP A 52 16.80 -13.86 4.34
CA ASP A 52 17.92 -14.47 3.64
C ASP A 52 18.00 -15.99 3.88
N GLN A 53 17.76 -16.44 5.12
CA GLN A 53 17.75 -17.87 5.47
C GLN A 53 16.68 -18.65 4.68
N VAL A 54 15.53 -18.03 4.41
CA VAL A 54 14.41 -18.69 3.71
C VAL A 54 14.34 -18.37 2.22
N LYS A 55 15.35 -17.69 1.66
CA LYS A 55 15.34 -17.25 0.25
C LYS A 55 15.22 -18.40 -0.75
N ASN A 56 15.65 -19.60 -0.41
CA ASN A 56 15.55 -20.74 -1.34
C ASN A 56 14.19 -21.47 -1.27
N LEU A 57 13.31 -21.09 -0.36
CA LEU A 57 11.98 -21.70 -0.24
C LEU A 57 11.02 -21.21 -1.35
N PRO A 58 9.93 -21.97 -1.63
CA PRO A 58 8.86 -21.51 -2.49
C PRO A 58 8.32 -20.15 -2.06
N ALA A 59 7.92 -19.31 -3.02
CA ALA A 59 7.58 -17.91 -2.78
C ALA A 59 6.54 -17.69 -1.66
N VAL A 60 5.53 -18.57 -1.57
CA VAL A 60 4.49 -18.49 -0.54
C VAL A 60 5.02 -18.85 0.86
N PHE A 61 5.93 -19.82 0.96
CA PHE A 61 6.55 -20.17 2.24
C PHE A 61 7.48 -19.08 2.74
N LEU A 62 8.33 -18.53 1.86
CA LEU A 62 9.15 -17.37 2.18
C LEU A 62 8.27 -16.21 2.67
N ALA A 63 7.22 -15.89 1.91
CA ALA A 63 6.27 -14.83 2.22
C ALA A 63 5.62 -15.02 3.60
N ALA A 64 5.18 -16.24 3.93
CA ALA A 64 4.55 -16.55 5.21
C ALA A 64 5.54 -16.41 6.39
N ILE A 65 6.78 -16.91 6.24
CA ILE A 65 7.80 -16.81 7.28
C ILE A 65 8.26 -15.36 7.47
N ALA A 66 8.48 -14.62 6.37
CA ALA A 66 8.83 -13.20 6.41
C ALA A 66 7.72 -12.36 7.06
N TRP A 67 6.45 -12.69 6.79
CA TRP A 67 5.31 -12.04 7.43
C TRP A 67 5.27 -12.31 8.94
N GLU A 68 5.41 -13.57 9.36
CA GLU A 68 5.43 -13.94 10.78
C GLU A 68 6.58 -13.24 11.51
N ALA A 69 7.79 -13.28 10.95
CA ALA A 69 8.97 -12.63 11.51
C ALA A 69 8.77 -11.11 11.65
N TRP A 70 8.08 -10.46 10.70
CA TRP A 70 7.74 -9.04 10.81
C TRP A 70 6.82 -8.76 12.02
N GLN A 71 5.86 -9.64 12.29
CA GLN A 71 4.95 -9.48 13.43
C GLN A 71 5.61 -9.71 14.78
N ASP A 72 6.65 -10.55 14.82
CA ASP A 72 7.36 -10.95 16.03
C ASP A 72 8.55 -10.01 16.35
N ILE A 73 9.36 -9.64 15.35
CA ILE A 73 10.53 -8.75 15.52
C ILE A 73 10.11 -7.28 15.63
N GLU A 74 9.07 -6.91 14.87
CA GLU A 74 8.60 -5.54 14.69
C GLU A 74 9.74 -4.60 14.28
N PRO A 75 10.24 -4.66 13.03
CA PRO A 75 11.41 -3.87 12.64
C PRO A 75 11.22 -2.36 12.78
N LEU A 76 10.03 -1.88 12.43
CA LEU A 76 9.69 -0.46 12.45
C LEU A 76 8.63 -0.20 13.50
N GLN A 77 8.86 0.82 14.33
CA GLN A 77 7.96 1.13 15.43
C GLN A 77 6.58 1.55 14.89
N HIS A 78 5.51 0.99 15.45
CA HIS A 78 4.12 1.29 15.07
C HIS A 78 3.73 0.97 13.61
N GLN A 79 4.58 0.27 12.84
CA GLN A 79 4.37 0.00 11.40
C GLN A 79 4.16 -1.48 11.07
N ARG A 80 3.46 -2.22 11.94
CA ARG A 80 3.11 -3.64 11.70
C ARG A 80 2.36 -3.89 10.39
N TRP A 81 1.63 -2.88 9.89
CA TRP A 81 0.87 -2.95 8.65
C TRP A 81 1.76 -3.09 7.40
N LEU A 82 3.01 -2.59 7.45
CA LEU A 82 3.92 -2.59 6.31
C LEU A 82 4.34 -4.00 5.90
N GLY A 83 4.42 -4.94 6.84
CA GLY A 83 4.72 -6.35 6.57
C GLY A 83 3.77 -6.99 5.54
N ASN A 84 2.50 -6.57 5.50
CA ASN A 84 1.55 -7.05 4.49
C ASN A 84 1.95 -6.62 3.07
N LEU A 85 2.41 -5.38 2.91
CA LEU A 85 2.81 -4.82 1.62
C LEU A 85 4.15 -5.39 1.16
N LEU A 86 5.11 -5.54 2.06
CA LEU A 86 6.41 -6.13 1.76
C LEU A 86 6.26 -7.56 1.26
N VAL A 87 5.44 -8.35 1.93
CA VAL A 87 5.21 -9.74 1.57
C VAL A 87 4.46 -9.86 0.23
N ALA A 88 3.49 -8.96 -0.03
CA ALA A 88 2.86 -8.86 -1.34
C ALA A 88 3.86 -8.49 -2.45
N ALA A 89 4.80 -7.57 -2.16
CA ALA A 89 5.86 -7.20 -3.08
C ALA A 89 6.85 -8.35 -3.33
N MET A 90 7.22 -9.14 -2.30
CA MET A 90 8.05 -10.34 -2.45
C MET A 90 7.41 -11.40 -3.35
N LEU A 91 6.11 -11.65 -3.19
CA LEU A 91 5.38 -12.55 -4.08
C LEU A 91 5.38 -12.07 -5.53
N ARG A 92 5.28 -10.76 -5.74
CA ARG A 92 5.35 -10.14 -7.07
C ARG A 92 6.75 -10.22 -7.66
N GLN A 93 7.78 -9.93 -6.87
CA GLN A 93 9.19 -10.02 -7.28
C GLN A 93 9.55 -11.44 -7.72
N ARG A 94 9.02 -12.47 -7.05
CA ARG A 94 9.22 -13.88 -7.42
C ARG A 94 8.30 -14.38 -8.53
N GLY A 95 7.49 -13.51 -9.13
CA GLY A 95 6.58 -13.86 -10.22
C GLY A 95 5.40 -14.74 -9.81
N LYS A 96 5.15 -14.97 -8.51
CA LYS A 96 3.99 -15.76 -8.05
C LYS A 96 2.68 -15.01 -8.30
N VAL A 97 2.69 -13.69 -8.11
CA VAL A 97 1.58 -12.78 -8.43
C VAL A 97 2.13 -11.56 -9.16
N GLY A 98 2.28 -11.66 -10.48
CA GLY A 98 2.92 -10.60 -11.29
C GLY A 98 2.01 -9.41 -11.63
N SER A 99 0.70 -9.63 -11.72
CA SER A 99 -0.26 -8.67 -12.29
C SER A 99 -0.73 -7.59 -11.31
N HIS A 100 -0.69 -7.85 -10.01
CA HIS A 100 -1.19 -6.95 -8.97
C HIS A 100 -0.47 -7.19 -7.63
N LEU A 101 -0.63 -6.28 -6.68
CA LEU A 101 -0.20 -6.53 -5.30
C LEU A 101 -1.19 -7.49 -4.64
N PHE A 102 -0.67 -8.58 -4.10
CA PHE A 102 -1.48 -9.61 -3.46
C PHE A 102 -2.23 -9.08 -2.23
N CYS A 103 -3.55 -9.23 -2.20
CA CYS A 103 -4.43 -8.69 -1.16
C CYS A 103 -4.50 -9.60 0.09
N LEU A 104 -3.36 -9.82 0.77
CA LEU A 104 -3.27 -10.74 1.92
C LEU A 104 -4.29 -10.45 3.03
N ASN A 105 -4.55 -9.17 3.33
CA ASN A 105 -5.52 -8.78 4.36
C ASN A 105 -6.95 -9.27 4.10
N ALA A 106 -7.33 -9.45 2.83
CA ALA A 106 -8.65 -9.96 2.49
C ALA A 106 -8.84 -11.40 3.00
N GLY A 107 -7.79 -12.22 2.89
CA GLY A 107 -7.78 -13.59 3.42
C GLY A 107 -7.55 -13.65 4.92
N LEU A 108 -6.60 -12.90 5.48
CA LEU A 108 -6.32 -12.90 6.92
C LEU A 108 -7.52 -12.51 7.78
N ARG A 109 -8.44 -11.69 7.26
CA ARG A 109 -9.68 -11.33 7.95
C ARG A 109 -10.66 -12.50 8.08
N LEU A 110 -10.57 -13.51 7.22
CA LEU A 110 -11.38 -14.73 7.28
C LEU A 110 -10.81 -15.76 8.27
N ILE A 111 -9.54 -15.59 8.67
CA ILE A 111 -8.87 -16.50 9.61
C ILE A 111 -9.13 -16.08 11.05
N ALA A 112 -9.58 -17.03 11.87
CA ALA A 112 -9.82 -16.87 13.30
C ALA A 112 -8.64 -16.19 14.01
N ARG A 113 -8.93 -15.23 14.88
CA ARG A 113 -7.93 -14.42 15.57
C ARG A 113 -7.04 -15.29 16.48
N GLU A 114 -7.64 -16.29 17.11
CA GLU A 114 -7.03 -17.23 18.05
C GLU A 114 -5.94 -18.05 17.35
N ARG A 115 -6.19 -18.46 16.10
CA ARG A 115 -5.19 -19.16 15.27
C ARG A 115 -4.03 -18.24 14.89
N ARG A 116 -4.34 -17.01 14.47
CA ARG A 116 -3.32 -16.00 14.08
C ARG A 116 -2.45 -15.52 15.25
N LYS A 117 -2.98 -15.54 16.48
CA LYS A 117 -2.29 -15.15 17.71
C LYS A 117 -1.97 -16.33 18.63
N SER A 118 -1.95 -17.55 18.07
CA SER A 118 -1.60 -18.75 18.84
C SER A 118 -0.18 -18.65 19.39
N PRO A 119 0.08 -19.09 20.63
CA PRO A 119 1.45 -19.19 21.16
C PRO A 119 2.32 -20.14 20.32
N THR A 120 1.70 -21.17 19.73
CA THR A 120 2.39 -22.17 18.92
C THR A 120 2.68 -21.64 17.51
N ARG A 121 3.97 -21.50 17.19
CA ARG A 121 4.45 -21.00 15.89
C ARG A 121 3.85 -21.75 14.70
N THR A 122 3.83 -23.09 14.74
CA THR A 122 3.25 -23.90 13.66
C THR A 122 1.79 -23.56 13.38
N ILE A 123 0.99 -23.28 14.43
CA ILE A 123 -0.42 -22.90 14.28
C ILE A 123 -0.53 -21.52 13.62
N ARG A 124 0.31 -20.56 14.01
CA ARG A 124 0.34 -19.24 13.37
C ARG A 124 0.75 -19.33 11.90
N LEU A 125 1.78 -20.09 11.59
CA LEU A 125 2.25 -20.27 10.21
C LEU A 125 1.17 -20.92 9.33
N LEU A 126 0.50 -21.97 9.82
CA LEU A 126 -0.64 -22.56 9.13
C LEU A 126 -1.79 -21.56 8.94
N ALA A 127 -2.10 -20.76 9.96
CA ALA A 127 -3.13 -19.72 9.87
C ALA A 127 -2.82 -18.66 8.80
N VAL A 128 -1.54 -18.31 8.64
CA VAL A 128 -1.08 -17.38 7.61
C VAL A 128 -1.18 -18.00 6.23
N LEU A 129 -0.75 -19.26 6.07
CA LEU A 129 -0.87 -20.01 4.81
C LEU A 129 -2.34 -20.18 4.37
N ASP A 130 -3.23 -20.50 5.31
CA ASP A 130 -4.68 -20.50 5.06
C ASP A 130 -5.15 -19.11 4.60
N GLY A 131 -4.63 -18.04 5.23
CA GLY A 131 -4.88 -16.66 4.81
C GLY A 131 -4.43 -16.36 3.38
N PHE A 132 -3.30 -16.91 2.93
CA PHE A 132 -2.87 -16.82 1.52
C PHE A 132 -3.85 -17.56 0.59
N ALA A 133 -4.29 -18.76 0.95
CA ALA A 133 -5.25 -19.51 0.15
C ALA A 133 -6.59 -18.77 0.02
N GLU A 134 -7.09 -18.22 1.13
CA GLU A 134 -8.33 -17.44 1.15
C GLU A 134 -8.21 -16.14 0.36
N ALA A 135 -7.09 -15.42 0.49
CA ALA A 135 -6.85 -14.20 -0.29
C ALA A 135 -6.77 -14.49 -1.80
N ALA A 136 -6.15 -15.61 -2.19
CA ALA A 136 -6.11 -16.03 -3.59
C ALA A 136 -7.51 -16.40 -4.13
N SER A 137 -8.29 -17.16 -3.34
CA SER A 137 -9.68 -17.53 -3.68
C SER A 137 -10.56 -16.29 -3.84
N ALA A 138 -10.48 -15.35 -2.90
CA ALA A 138 -11.22 -14.09 -2.96
C ALA A 138 -10.79 -13.24 -4.17
N GLY A 139 -9.49 -13.16 -4.46
CA GLY A 139 -8.95 -12.43 -5.61
C GLY A 139 -9.44 -13.00 -6.94
N LEU A 140 -9.44 -14.33 -7.10
CA LEU A 140 -9.95 -14.98 -8.32
C LEU A 140 -11.44 -14.70 -8.54
N LYS A 141 -12.26 -14.83 -7.48
CA LYS A 141 -13.70 -14.53 -7.55
C LYS A 141 -13.96 -13.08 -7.96
N GLU A 142 -13.19 -12.14 -7.43
CA GLU A 142 -13.33 -10.72 -7.79
C GLU A 142 -12.86 -10.46 -9.22
N LEU A 143 -11.76 -11.07 -9.67
CA LEU A 143 -11.31 -10.97 -11.06
C LEU A 143 -12.36 -11.52 -12.03
N ASP A 144 -12.97 -12.67 -11.74
CA ASP A 144 -14.05 -13.25 -12.55
C ASP A 144 -15.26 -12.31 -12.61
N ARG A 145 -15.66 -11.76 -11.47
CA ARG A 145 -16.76 -10.80 -11.39
C ARG A 145 -16.48 -9.54 -12.21
N LEU A 146 -15.27 -9.01 -12.14
CA LEU A 146 -14.85 -7.83 -12.90
C LEU A 146 -14.80 -8.13 -14.40
N ALA A 147 -14.29 -9.30 -14.80
CA ALA A 147 -14.27 -9.74 -16.20
C ALA A 147 -15.68 -9.89 -16.78
N LEU A 148 -16.61 -10.50 -16.04
CA LEU A 148 -18.01 -10.61 -16.43
C LEU A 148 -18.65 -9.23 -16.58
N THR A 149 -18.45 -8.35 -15.60
CA THR A 149 -19.00 -6.99 -15.64
C THR A 149 -18.47 -6.21 -16.85
N LYS A 150 -17.16 -6.27 -17.12
CA LYS A 150 -16.54 -5.68 -18.33
C LYS A 150 -17.21 -6.18 -19.61
N SER A 151 -17.36 -7.50 -19.76
CA SER A 151 -17.98 -8.10 -20.96
C SER A 151 -19.42 -7.64 -21.19
N GLN A 152 -20.20 -7.46 -20.10
CA GLN A 152 -21.58 -6.99 -20.18
C GLN A 152 -21.66 -5.53 -20.62
N VAL A 153 -20.76 -4.68 -20.13
CA VAL A 153 -20.68 -3.27 -20.51
C VAL A 153 -20.27 -3.15 -21.99
N GLU A 154 -19.25 -3.88 -22.43
CA GLU A 154 -18.83 -3.92 -23.83
C GLU A 154 -19.97 -4.37 -24.76
N ARG A 155 -20.73 -5.40 -24.38
CA ARG A 155 -21.90 -5.86 -25.16
C ARG A 155 -22.97 -4.78 -25.30
N ARG A 156 -23.26 -4.03 -24.22
CA ARG A 156 -24.25 -2.93 -24.28
C ARG A 156 -23.80 -1.78 -25.17
N LEU A 157 -22.49 -1.54 -25.28
CA LEU A 157 -21.95 -0.45 -26.10
C LEU A 157 -21.79 -0.79 -27.58
N ARG A 158 -21.68 -2.07 -27.96
CA ARG A 158 -21.63 -2.51 -29.38
C ARG A 158 -22.83 -2.04 -30.21
N ASN A 159 -23.99 -1.84 -29.59
CA ASN A 159 -25.21 -1.36 -30.26
C ASN A 159 -25.40 0.18 -30.18
N ARG A 160 -24.40 0.93 -29.69
CA ARG A 160 -24.43 2.41 -29.59
C ARG A 160 -23.55 3.05 -30.67
N ARG A 161 -23.88 4.29 -31.05
CA ARG A 161 -23.42 5.01 -32.27
C ARG A 161 -21.91 4.85 -32.57
N LYS A 162 -21.58 4.57 -33.84
CA LYS A 162 -20.23 4.36 -34.40
C LYS A 162 -19.21 5.51 -34.19
N ASN A 163 -19.63 6.67 -33.68
CA ASN A 163 -18.82 7.89 -33.64
C ASN A 163 -18.36 8.28 -32.22
N SER A 164 -18.51 7.40 -31.21
CA SER A 164 -18.15 7.73 -29.82
C SER A 164 -16.96 6.93 -29.31
N SER A 165 -16.05 7.58 -28.58
CA SER A 165 -14.92 6.95 -27.87
C SER A 165 -15.34 6.15 -26.63
N LEU A 166 -16.59 5.68 -26.58
CA LEU A 166 -17.19 4.92 -25.48
C LEU A 166 -16.35 3.69 -25.06
N PRO A 167 -15.70 2.93 -25.97
CA PRO A 167 -14.79 1.86 -25.58
C PRO A 167 -13.58 2.33 -24.77
N ALA A 168 -12.94 3.44 -25.15
CA ALA A 168 -11.81 4.02 -24.41
C ALA A 168 -12.24 4.57 -23.04
N LEU A 169 -13.47 5.06 -22.94
CA LEU A 169 -14.05 5.49 -21.66
C LEU A 169 -14.27 4.31 -20.70
N ILE A 170 -14.62 3.10 -21.19
CA ILE A 170 -14.73 1.90 -20.33
C ILE A 170 -13.38 1.61 -19.68
N GLU A 171 -12.31 1.51 -20.48
CA GLU A 171 -10.97 1.21 -19.96
C GLU A 171 -10.52 2.27 -18.94
N LEU A 172 -10.84 3.54 -19.20
CA LEU A 172 -10.54 4.63 -18.26
C LEU A 172 -11.33 4.53 -16.95
N VAL A 173 -12.61 4.15 -17.01
CA VAL A 173 -13.47 3.96 -15.82
C VAL A 173 -13.03 2.73 -15.02
N LEU A 174 -12.66 1.64 -15.70
CA LEU A 174 -12.15 0.42 -15.06
C LEU A 174 -10.77 0.63 -14.43
N ALA A 175 -9.92 1.47 -15.03
CA ALA A 175 -8.62 1.82 -14.46
C ALA A 175 -8.74 2.74 -13.23
N ARG A 176 -9.82 3.52 -13.11
CA ARG A 176 -10.04 4.48 -12.01
C ARG A 176 -11.50 4.49 -11.53
N PRO A 177 -11.94 3.44 -10.83
CA PRO A 177 -13.27 3.40 -10.25
C PRO A 177 -13.36 4.39 -9.08
N GLY A 178 -13.93 5.57 -9.33
CA GLY A 178 -14.21 6.58 -8.28
C GLY A 178 -13.58 7.96 -8.47
N SER A 179 -12.69 8.18 -9.44
CA SER A 179 -12.19 9.54 -9.72
C SER A 179 -13.23 10.45 -10.38
N TRP A 180 -14.36 9.89 -10.79
CA TRP A 180 -15.49 10.60 -11.41
C TRP A 180 -16.50 10.99 -10.34
N SER A 181 -16.16 12.00 -9.53
CA SER A 181 -17.17 12.83 -8.90
C SER A 181 -17.94 13.52 -10.03
N PHE A 182 -19.09 12.96 -10.43
CA PHE A 182 -20.05 13.58 -11.34
C PHE A 182 -20.67 14.83 -10.70
N ARG A 183 -19.87 15.90 -10.54
CA ARG A 183 -20.35 17.21 -10.13
C ARG A 183 -20.64 18.06 -11.36
N THR A 184 -21.58 17.63 -12.19
CA THR A 184 -22.19 18.50 -13.21
C THR A 184 -23.68 18.26 -13.31
N ARG A 185 -24.40 19.05 -12.52
CA ARG A 185 -25.65 19.75 -12.86
C ARG A 185 -26.03 19.57 -14.34
N TRP A 186 -26.83 18.55 -14.65
CA TRP A 186 -27.60 18.51 -15.88
C TRP A 186 -28.71 19.56 -15.77
N ARG A 187 -28.38 20.81 -16.11
CA ARG A 187 -29.37 21.87 -16.32
C ARG A 187 -30.10 21.51 -17.61
N ARG A 188 -31.34 21.00 -17.48
CA ARG A 188 -32.30 20.92 -18.60
C ARG A 188 -32.32 22.27 -19.30
N ARG A 189 -31.91 22.28 -20.57
CA ARG A 189 -32.22 23.35 -21.50
C ARG A 189 -32.73 22.68 -22.78
N SER A 190 -34.05 22.61 -22.86
CA SER A 190 -34.77 22.46 -24.12
C SER A 190 -36.00 23.36 -23.98
N ARG A 191 -35.97 24.44 -24.77
CA ARG A 191 -37.13 25.23 -25.13
C ARG A 191 -38.10 24.36 -25.93
#